data_AF-A0A258U811-F1
#
_entry.id   AF-A0A258U811-F1
#
_cell.length_a   1.000
_cell.length_b   1.000
_cell.length_c   1.000
_cell.angle_alpha   90.00
_cell.angle_beta   90.00
_cell.angle_gamma   90.00
#
_symmetry.space_group_name_H-M   'P 1'
#
loop_
_entity.id
_entity.type
_entity.pdbx_description
1 polymer ?
#
loop_
_entity_poly.entity_id
_entity_poly.type
_entity_poly.pdbx_seq_one_letter_code
_entity_poly.pdbx_strand_id
1 'polypeptide(L)'
;MKIGGHIKEIRISKGFTQTELSEKSGIAVRTIQRIENSEVTPSIYSLNAIGAALDVKLNEFPIDANGGKFEFKIVISNFSNLFVDIKSLIIRNWKTLLVLIILVFGTLFYKDLKSLLVISNDNSIISISTINCGSKNECDIELLKKDNKGKVLWKCIIGGTSYDRASQVLRTKDGSYFVIGSTSSFGKGNYDVLVVKVSSEGEILWQKTYGEFLNDYGLRIAAVEDNLYQIEGTKQICKTVNVSNDCYDQEWLFKIDESGLVK
;
A
#
# COMPACT_ATOMS: atom_id res chain seq x y z
N MET A 1 -18.47 -16.96 -21.56
CA MET A 1 -18.75 -15.63 -20.97
C MET A 1 -17.92 -15.51 -19.70
N LYS A 2 -17.19 -14.41 -19.48
CA LYS A 2 -16.40 -14.23 -18.26
C LYS A 2 -17.32 -14.16 -17.02
N ILE A 3 -16.81 -14.58 -15.86
CA ILE A 3 -17.58 -14.66 -14.60
C ILE A 3 -18.34 -13.36 -14.26
N GLY A 4 -17.74 -12.21 -14.57
CA GLY A 4 -18.35 -10.90 -14.41
C GLY A 4 -19.69 -10.72 -15.15
N GLY A 5 -19.71 -11.09 -16.43
CA GLY A 5 -20.95 -11.03 -17.23
C GLY A 5 -22.04 -11.93 -16.66
N HIS A 6 -21.67 -13.10 -16.14
CA HIS A 6 -22.60 -14.03 -15.53
C HIS A 6 -23.20 -13.46 -14.22
N ILE A 7 -22.37 -12.85 -13.38
CA ILE A 7 -22.82 -12.14 -12.17
C ILE A 7 -23.82 -11.04 -12.51
N LYS A 8 -23.54 -10.26 -13.57
CA LYS A 8 -24.42 -9.19 -14.04
C LYS A 8 -25.81 -9.72 -14.44
N GLU A 9 -25.84 -10.82 -15.19
CA GLU A 9 -27.10 -11.46 -15.62
C GLU A 9 -27.90 -12.00 -14.43
N ILE A 10 -27.24 -12.65 -13.47
CA ILE A 10 -27.90 -13.14 -12.25
C ILE A 10 -28.46 -11.97 -11.44
N ARG A 11 -27.68 -10.89 -11.25
CA ARG A 11 -28.13 -9.72 -10.51
C ARG A 11 -29.38 -9.11 -11.16
N ILE A 12 -29.34 -8.88 -12.47
CA ILE A 12 -30.47 -8.30 -13.22
C ILE A 12 -31.69 -9.22 -13.18
N SER A 13 -31.52 -10.54 -13.35
CA SER A 13 -32.63 -11.50 -13.32
C SER A 13 -33.29 -11.60 -11.94
N LYS A 14 -32.54 -11.34 -10.86
CA LYS A 14 -33.07 -11.24 -9.49
C LYS A 14 -33.60 -9.84 -9.13
N GLY A 15 -33.59 -8.89 -10.06
CA GLY A 15 -34.15 -7.54 -9.86
C GLY A 15 -33.29 -6.61 -9.00
N PHE A 16 -32.02 -6.96 -8.75
CA PHE A 16 -31.13 -6.15 -7.92
C PHE A 16 -30.48 -5.02 -8.71
N THR A 17 -30.42 -3.84 -8.13
CA THR A 17 -29.49 -2.77 -8.54
C THR A 17 -28.06 -3.09 -8.05
N GLN A 18 -27.05 -2.43 -8.63
CA GLN A 18 -25.67 -2.57 -8.16
C GLN A 18 -25.49 -2.03 -6.73
N THR A 19 -26.28 -1.03 -6.33
CA THR A 19 -26.29 -0.47 -4.97
C THR A 19 -26.86 -1.47 -3.97
N GLU A 20 -27.99 -2.11 -4.27
CA GLU A 20 -28.56 -3.13 -3.37
C GLU A 20 -27.66 -4.37 -3.27
N LEU A 21 -27.01 -4.77 -4.37
CA LEU A 21 -26.01 -5.83 -4.31
C LEU A 21 -24.80 -5.42 -3.45
N SER A 22 -24.40 -4.16 -3.52
CA SER A 22 -23.32 -3.61 -2.70
C SER A 22 -23.66 -3.66 -1.21
N GLU A 23 -24.85 -3.17 -0.84
CA GLU A 23 -25.33 -3.17 0.53
C GLU A 23 -25.44 -4.59 1.11
N LYS A 24 -25.92 -5.56 0.31
CA LYS A 24 -26.06 -6.95 0.77
C LYS A 24 -24.75 -7.73 0.81
N SER A 25 -23.82 -7.47 -0.11
CA SER A 25 -22.54 -8.18 -0.18
C SER A 25 -21.43 -7.53 0.64
N GLY A 26 -21.59 -6.27 1.07
CA GLY A 26 -20.54 -5.47 1.68
C GLY A 26 -19.42 -5.08 0.71
N ILE A 27 -19.60 -5.30 -0.59
CA ILE A 27 -18.63 -4.93 -1.63
C ILE A 27 -19.00 -3.57 -2.18
N ALA A 28 -18.04 -2.65 -2.27
CA ALA A 28 -18.27 -1.33 -2.87
C ALA A 28 -18.93 -1.41 -4.27
N VAL A 29 -19.93 -0.55 -4.53
CA VAL A 29 -20.68 -0.50 -5.80
C VAL A 29 -19.75 -0.48 -7.03
N ARG A 30 -18.66 0.28 -6.94
CA ARG A 30 -17.67 0.39 -8.02
C ARG A 30 -16.93 -0.92 -8.27
N THR A 31 -16.65 -1.70 -7.24
CA THR A 31 -16.04 -3.02 -7.37
C THR A 31 -17.01 -3.99 -8.06
N ILE A 32 -18.29 -3.96 -7.72
CA ILE A 32 -19.33 -4.74 -8.42
C ILE A 32 -19.41 -4.34 -9.91
N GLN A 33 -19.41 -3.04 -10.22
CA GLN A 33 -19.41 -2.55 -11.60
C GLN A 33 -18.22 -3.07 -12.41
N ARG A 34 -17.01 -2.98 -11.86
CA ARG A 34 -15.79 -3.46 -12.51
C ARG A 34 -15.80 -4.97 -12.71
N ILE A 35 -16.29 -5.73 -11.73
CA ILE A 35 -16.48 -7.18 -11.85
C ILE A 35 -17.44 -7.47 -13.00
N GLU A 36 -18.62 -6.85 -13.01
CA GLU A 36 -19.65 -7.08 -14.02
C GLU A 36 -19.22 -6.73 -15.44
N ASN A 37 -18.41 -5.68 -15.59
CA ASN A 37 -17.81 -5.27 -16.86
C ASN A 37 -16.57 -6.12 -17.23
N SER A 38 -16.20 -7.10 -16.40
CA SER A 38 -15.00 -7.95 -16.58
C SER A 38 -13.68 -7.15 -16.65
N GLU A 39 -13.64 -6.00 -15.98
CA GLU A 39 -12.45 -5.14 -15.85
C GLU A 39 -11.50 -5.64 -14.77
N VAL A 40 -12.01 -6.41 -13.81
CA VAL A 40 -11.23 -7.06 -12.75
C VAL A 40 -11.65 -8.51 -12.59
N THR A 41 -10.70 -9.37 -12.26
CA THR A 41 -11.01 -10.75 -11.84
C THR A 41 -11.41 -10.70 -10.36
N PRO A 42 -12.66 -11.05 -9.99
CA PRO A 42 -13.08 -11.05 -8.59
C PRO A 42 -12.27 -12.07 -7.78
N SER A 43 -11.90 -11.69 -6.56
CA SER A 43 -11.31 -12.64 -5.61
C SER A 43 -12.33 -13.70 -5.20
N ILE A 44 -11.86 -14.83 -4.66
CA ILE A 44 -12.75 -15.87 -4.12
C ILE A 44 -13.69 -15.33 -3.03
N TYR A 45 -13.23 -14.35 -2.25
CA TYR A 45 -14.06 -13.64 -1.27
C TYR A 45 -15.19 -12.87 -1.94
N SER A 46 -14.86 -12.06 -2.95
CA SER A 46 -15.86 -11.28 -3.69
C SER A 46 -16.90 -12.19 -4.34
N LEU A 47 -16.47 -13.33 -4.90
CA LEU A 47 -17.38 -14.33 -5.46
C LEU A 47 -18.29 -14.94 -4.39
N ASN A 48 -17.78 -15.28 -3.21
CA ASN A 48 -18.59 -15.82 -2.12
C ASN A 48 -19.58 -14.79 -1.57
N ALA A 49 -19.16 -13.54 -1.37
CA ALA A 49 -20.01 -12.49 -0.84
C ALA A 49 -21.12 -12.09 -1.81
N ILE A 50 -20.81 -11.95 -3.11
CA ILE A 50 -21.81 -11.72 -4.16
C ILE A 50 -22.73 -12.93 -4.29
N GLY A 51 -22.16 -14.14 -4.26
CA GLY A 51 -22.92 -15.38 -4.33
C GLY A 51 -23.93 -15.51 -3.18
N ALA A 52 -23.50 -15.23 -1.95
CA ALA A 52 -24.38 -15.20 -0.79
C ALA A 52 -25.48 -14.14 -0.91
N ALA A 53 -25.15 -12.92 -1.38
CA ALA A 53 -26.12 -11.84 -1.57
C ALA A 53 -27.15 -12.16 -2.68
N LEU A 54 -26.74 -12.91 -3.70
CA LEU A 54 -27.58 -13.34 -4.81
C LEU A 54 -28.19 -14.73 -4.59
N ASP A 55 -27.95 -15.39 -3.45
CA ASP A 55 -28.39 -16.77 -3.17
C ASP A 55 -28.00 -17.76 -4.29
N VAL A 56 -26.72 -17.74 -4.70
CA VAL A 56 -26.13 -18.62 -5.72
C VAL A 56 -24.69 -19.01 -5.35
N LYS A 57 -24.27 -20.22 -5.73
CA LYS A 57 -22.87 -20.65 -5.58
C LYS A 57 -22.07 -20.28 -6.83
N LEU A 58 -21.26 -19.21 -6.73
CA LEU A 58 -20.46 -18.71 -7.85
C LEU A 58 -19.08 -19.37 -7.99
N ASN A 59 -18.65 -20.14 -6.99
CA ASN A 59 -17.37 -20.84 -6.93
C ASN A 59 -17.28 -22.09 -7.82
N GLU A 60 -18.39 -22.51 -8.44
CA GLU A 60 -18.45 -23.67 -9.35
C GLU A 60 -18.24 -23.29 -10.83
N PHE A 61 -18.16 -21.99 -11.16
CA PHE A 61 -17.89 -21.57 -12.53
C PHE A 61 -16.40 -21.70 -12.86
N PRO A 62 -16.05 -22.35 -14.00
CA PRO A 62 -14.66 -22.44 -14.43
C PRO A 62 -14.10 -21.03 -14.66
N ILE A 63 -13.21 -20.60 -13.78
CA ILE A 63 -12.38 -19.43 -13.99
C ILE A 63 -11.45 -19.80 -15.13
N ASP A 64 -11.58 -19.16 -16.29
CA ASP A 64 -10.60 -19.28 -17.38
C ASP A 64 -9.26 -18.78 -16.85
N ALA A 65 -8.52 -19.68 -16.23
CA ALA A 65 -7.15 -19.51 -15.81
C ALA A 65 -6.28 -19.63 -17.06
N ASN A 66 -6.40 -18.64 -17.96
CA ASN A 66 -5.25 -18.29 -18.77
C ASN A 66 -4.22 -17.71 -17.80
N GLY A 67 -3.45 -18.63 -17.23
CA GLY A 67 -2.29 -18.36 -16.42
C GLY A 67 -1.38 -17.43 -17.21
N GLY A 68 -1.44 -16.14 -16.86
CA GLY A 68 -0.29 -15.27 -17.03
C GLY A 68 0.83 -15.91 -16.25
N LYS A 69 1.67 -16.70 -16.94
CA LYS A 69 3.04 -16.96 -16.53
C LYS A 69 3.61 -15.60 -16.16
N PHE A 70 3.71 -15.32 -14.86
CA PHE A 70 4.60 -14.28 -14.37
C PHE A 70 6.01 -14.81 -14.63
N GLU A 71 6.49 -14.63 -15.85
CA GLU A 71 7.92 -14.74 -16.10
C GLU A 71 8.58 -13.58 -15.39
N PHE A 72 9.34 -13.89 -14.35
CA PHE A 72 10.32 -13.02 -13.73
C PHE A 72 11.42 -12.69 -14.77
N LYS A 73 11.10 -11.89 -15.78
CA LYS A 73 12.12 -11.15 -16.52
C LYS A 73 12.54 -10.00 -15.64
N ILE A 74 13.50 -10.30 -14.76
CA ILE A 74 14.34 -9.30 -14.12
C ILE A 74 14.73 -8.28 -15.20
N VAL A 75 14.42 -7.02 -14.92
CA VAL A 75 14.85 -5.86 -15.70
C VAL A 75 16.37 -5.76 -15.61
N ILE A 76 17.08 -6.52 -16.46
CA ILE A 76 18.48 -6.26 -16.81
C ILE A 76 18.49 -5.52 -18.15
N SER A 77 17.79 -4.40 -18.24
CA SER A 77 17.85 -3.54 -19.43
C SER A 77 18.21 -2.09 -19.14
N ASN A 78 18.56 -1.74 -17.90
CA ASN A 78 19.14 -0.42 -17.57
C ASN A 78 20.44 -0.49 -16.74
N PHE A 79 21.10 -1.66 -16.68
CA PHE A 79 22.47 -1.79 -16.15
C PHE A 79 23.54 -1.85 -17.25
N SER A 80 23.25 -1.35 -18.45
CA SER A 80 24.25 -1.23 -19.52
C SER A 80 25.24 -0.07 -19.31
N ASN A 81 25.04 0.78 -18.29
CA ASN A 81 25.95 1.91 -17.99
C ASN A 81 26.57 1.87 -16.58
N LEU A 82 26.57 0.73 -15.90
CA LEU A 82 27.37 0.54 -14.68
C LEU A 82 28.41 -0.57 -14.84
N PHE A 83 29.09 -0.60 -15.99
CA PHE A 83 30.39 -1.25 -16.07
C PHE A 83 31.43 -0.33 -15.42
N VAL A 84 31.48 -0.33 -14.08
CA VAL A 84 32.78 -0.14 -13.45
C VAL A 84 33.59 -1.37 -13.86
N ASP A 85 34.71 -1.15 -14.52
CA ASP A 85 35.54 -2.17 -15.14
C ASP A 85 36.03 -3.19 -14.09
N ILE A 86 35.26 -4.29 -13.90
CA ILE A 86 35.54 -5.33 -12.89
C ILE A 86 36.91 -6.00 -13.14
N LYS A 87 37.44 -5.93 -14.36
CA LYS A 87 38.80 -6.41 -14.65
C LYS A 87 39.89 -5.57 -13.96
N SER A 88 39.63 -4.28 -13.71
CA SER A 88 40.56 -3.40 -12.97
C SER A 88 40.42 -3.51 -11.44
N LEU A 89 39.31 -4.10 -10.95
CA LEU A 89 39.00 -4.30 -9.54
C LEU A 89 39.39 -5.68 -9.00
N ILE A 90 40.39 -6.33 -9.61
CA ILE A 90 41.17 -7.40 -8.96
C ILE A 90 42.02 -6.74 -7.85
N ILE A 91 41.37 -6.20 -6.82
CA ILE A 91 42.03 -5.65 -5.65
C ILE A 91 42.35 -6.83 -4.72
N ARG A 92 43.53 -7.41 -4.96
CA ARG A 92 44.52 -7.98 -4.02
C ARG A 92 44.14 -9.03 -2.96
N ASN A 93 42.88 -9.20 -2.52
CA ASN A 93 42.48 -10.23 -1.56
C ASN A 93 40.94 -10.37 -1.49
N TRP A 94 40.41 -11.60 -1.39
CA TRP A 94 38.98 -11.89 -1.25
C TRP A 94 38.30 -11.17 -0.07
N LYS A 95 39.07 -10.87 0.99
CA LYS A 95 38.61 -10.09 2.15
C LYS A 95 38.19 -8.67 1.78
N THR A 96 38.89 -8.01 0.85
CA THR A 96 38.59 -6.64 0.43
C THR A 96 37.32 -6.60 -0.44
N LEU A 97 37.15 -7.61 -1.29
CA LEU A 97 35.93 -7.78 -2.08
C LEU A 97 34.71 -8.03 -1.18
N LEU A 98 34.87 -8.84 -0.12
CA LEU A 98 33.80 -9.10 0.85
C LEU A 98 33.37 -7.83 1.59
N VAL A 99 34.34 -6.99 2.00
CA VAL A 99 34.06 -5.70 2.66
C VAL A 99 33.32 -4.75 1.72
N LEU A 100 33.73 -4.66 0.45
CA LEU A 100 33.04 -3.82 -0.54
C LEU A 100 31.63 -4.34 -0.84
N ILE A 101 31.44 -5.67 -0.95
CA ILE A 101 30.11 -6.27 -1.09
C ILE A 101 29.24 -5.94 0.13
N ILE A 102 29.77 -6.05 1.36
CA ILE A 102 29.04 -5.70 2.59
C ILE A 102 28.73 -4.20 2.65
N LEU A 103 29.61 -3.32 2.18
CA LEU A 103 29.35 -1.87 2.14
C LEU A 103 28.31 -1.50 1.07
N VAL A 104 28.37 -2.13 -0.09
CA VAL A 104 27.42 -1.90 -1.20
C VAL A 104 26.04 -2.52 -0.88
N PHE A 105 25.99 -3.77 -0.42
CA PHE A 105 24.75 -4.39 0.06
C PHE A 105 24.23 -3.70 1.32
N GLY A 106 25.13 -3.29 2.22
CA GLY A 106 24.80 -2.50 3.40
C GLY A 106 24.12 -1.20 2.99
N THR A 107 24.71 -0.40 2.11
CA THR A 107 24.08 0.87 1.68
C THR A 107 22.78 0.69 0.90
N LEU A 108 22.63 -0.39 0.12
CA LEU A 108 21.42 -0.67 -0.66
C LEU A 108 20.27 -1.23 0.22
N PHE A 109 20.53 -2.12 1.18
CA PHE A 109 19.50 -2.69 2.08
C PHE A 109 19.25 -1.86 3.34
N TYR A 110 20.22 -1.07 3.80
CA TYR A 110 20.10 -0.26 5.02
C TYR A 110 19.17 0.96 4.83
N LYS A 111 18.95 1.42 3.60
CA LYS A 111 17.96 2.47 3.30
C LYS A 111 16.53 2.00 3.53
N ASP A 112 16.21 0.75 3.17
CA ASP A 112 14.85 0.20 3.25
C ASP A 112 14.46 -0.27 4.66
N LEU A 113 15.44 -0.65 5.50
CA LEU A 113 15.18 -1.04 6.90
C LEU A 113 14.87 0.16 7.83
N LYS A 114 15.31 1.38 7.48
CA LYS A 114 15.06 2.60 8.26
C LYS A 114 13.65 3.16 8.10
N SER A 115 12.90 2.76 7.07
CA SER A 115 11.55 3.29 6.87
C SER A 115 10.55 2.71 7.88
N LEU A 116 10.77 1.49 8.35
CA LEU A 116 9.83 0.79 9.24
C LEU A 116 10.16 0.93 10.74
N LEU A 117 11.31 1.53 11.08
CA LEU A 117 11.79 1.58 12.47
C LEU A 117 12.49 2.91 12.79
N VAL A 118 12.15 3.48 13.93
CA VAL A 118 12.80 4.68 14.51
C VAL A 118 13.27 4.38 15.93
N ILE A 119 14.49 4.84 16.26
CA ILE A 119 15.02 4.81 17.63
C ILE A 119 14.79 6.18 18.26
N SER A 120 14.14 6.19 19.41
CA SER A 120 13.87 7.39 20.20
C SER A 120 15.04 7.71 21.14
N ASN A 121 15.06 8.93 21.68
CA ASN A 121 16.17 9.41 22.53
C ASN A 121 16.31 8.60 23.84
N ASP A 122 15.24 7.98 24.30
CA ASP A 122 15.16 7.09 25.47
C ASP A 122 15.57 5.64 25.14
N ASN A 123 16.16 5.39 23.96
CA ASN A 123 16.45 4.06 23.40
C ASN A 123 15.21 3.17 23.20
N SER A 124 14.01 3.72 23.29
CA SER A 124 12.82 3.00 22.86
C SER A 124 12.79 2.90 21.33
N ILE A 125 12.14 1.84 20.85
CA ILE A 125 12.04 1.51 19.44
C ILE A 125 10.59 1.72 19.02
N ILE A 126 10.40 2.51 17.98
CA ILE A 126 9.13 2.69 17.29
C ILE A 126 9.19 1.86 16.01
N SER A 127 8.24 0.96 15.83
CA SER A 127 8.13 0.14 14.62
C SER A 127 6.75 0.25 14.02
N ILE A 128 6.67 0.20 12.69
CA ILE A 128 5.41 0.04 11.97
C ILE A 128 5.32 -1.32 11.28
N SER A 129 4.13 -1.87 11.22
CA SER A 129 3.82 -3.12 10.53
C SER A 129 2.44 -3.03 9.89
N THR A 130 2.22 -3.84 8.85
CA THR A 130 0.88 -4.12 8.32
C THR A 130 0.41 -5.44 8.93
N ILE A 131 -0.74 -5.43 9.59
CA ILE A 131 -1.29 -6.56 10.34
C ILE A 131 -2.70 -6.93 9.85
N ASN A 132 -3.27 -8.02 10.38
CA ASN A 132 -4.64 -8.49 10.13
C ASN A 132 -5.01 -8.85 8.69
N CYS A 133 -4.05 -8.77 7.76
CA CYS A 133 -4.19 -9.20 6.38
C CYS A 133 -4.57 -10.69 6.26
N GLY A 134 -5.86 -11.00 6.24
CA GLY A 134 -6.36 -12.37 6.10
C GLY A 134 -7.70 -12.63 6.78
N SER A 135 -8.06 -11.88 7.82
CA SER A 135 -9.43 -11.90 8.35
C SER A 135 -10.27 -10.96 7.50
N LYS A 136 -11.02 -11.50 6.52
CA LYS A 136 -12.01 -10.75 5.73
C LYS A 136 -11.48 -9.61 4.84
N ASN A 137 -10.20 -9.63 4.44
CA ASN A 137 -9.56 -8.63 3.58
C ASN A 137 -9.35 -7.24 4.21
N GLU A 138 -9.32 -7.14 5.53
CA GLU A 138 -9.02 -5.91 6.25
C GLU A 138 -7.56 -5.99 6.72
N CYS A 139 -6.71 -5.08 6.25
CA CYS A 139 -5.35 -4.93 6.80
C CYS A 139 -5.34 -3.65 7.62
N ASP A 140 -4.71 -3.66 8.78
CA ASP A 140 -4.47 -2.45 9.56
C ASP A 140 -2.98 -2.12 9.61
N ILE A 141 -2.68 -0.87 9.92
CA ILE A 141 -1.34 -0.41 10.27
C ILE A 141 -1.20 -0.45 11.80
N GLU A 142 -0.19 -1.14 12.29
CA GLU A 142 0.19 -1.09 13.71
C GLU A 142 1.44 -0.23 13.87
N LEU A 143 1.37 0.77 14.75
CA LEU A 143 2.51 1.52 15.26
C LEU A 143 2.75 1.08 16.71
N LEU A 144 3.98 0.63 16.98
CA LEU A 144 4.33 -0.01 18.24
C LEU A 144 5.55 0.65 18.86
N LYS A 145 5.45 1.10 20.11
CA LYS A 145 6.61 1.54 20.90
C LYS A 145 7.05 0.43 21.86
N LYS A 146 8.32 0.08 21.81
CA LYS A 146 8.95 -0.91 22.70
C LYS A 146 10.09 -0.27 23.47
N ASP A 147 10.33 -0.70 24.70
CA ASP A 147 11.58 -0.39 25.38
C ASP A 147 12.77 -1.13 24.74
N ASN A 148 13.98 -0.83 25.22
CA ASN A 148 15.21 -1.44 24.75
C ASN A 148 15.33 -2.95 25.07
N LYS A 149 14.40 -3.52 25.82
CA LYS A 149 14.29 -4.95 26.13
C LYS A 149 13.16 -5.63 25.32
N GLY A 150 12.49 -4.88 24.45
CA GLY A 150 11.40 -5.38 23.62
C GLY A 150 10.02 -5.40 24.30
N LYS A 151 9.89 -4.89 25.53
CA LYS A 151 8.58 -4.77 26.20
C LYS A 151 7.78 -3.69 25.49
N VAL A 152 6.55 -4.03 25.09
CA VAL A 152 5.60 -3.06 24.52
C VAL A 152 5.23 -2.02 25.57
N LEU A 153 5.48 -0.76 25.25
CA LEU A 153 5.10 0.40 26.07
C LEU A 153 3.71 0.88 25.69
N TRP A 154 3.45 1.00 24.37
CA TRP A 154 2.12 1.30 23.83
C TRP A 154 2.00 0.78 22.40
N LYS A 155 0.75 0.65 21.94
CA LYS A 155 0.39 0.32 20.56
C LYS A 155 -0.70 1.25 20.06
N CYS A 156 -0.64 1.61 18.79
CA CYS A 156 -1.67 2.38 18.08
C CYS A 156 -2.04 1.61 16.81
N ILE A 157 -3.34 1.37 16.61
CA ILE A 157 -3.86 0.72 15.40
C ILE A 157 -4.49 1.80 14.53
N ILE A 158 -4.10 1.83 13.27
CA ILE A 158 -4.53 2.78 12.25
C ILE A 158 -5.11 1.96 11.10
N GLY A 159 -6.41 2.08 10.88
CA GLY A 159 -7.09 1.34 9.83
C GLY A 159 -8.60 1.48 9.94
N GLY A 160 -9.32 0.86 9.02
CA GLY A 160 -10.77 0.89 8.98
C GLY A 160 -11.37 -0.40 8.41
N THR A 161 -12.41 -0.28 7.59
CA THR A 161 -13.19 -1.42 7.10
C THR A 161 -12.57 -2.11 5.87
N SER A 162 -11.32 -1.82 5.51
CA SER A 162 -10.68 -2.30 4.28
C SER A 162 -9.15 -2.41 4.46
N TYR A 163 -8.40 -2.42 3.35
CA TYR A 163 -6.94 -2.51 3.35
C TYR A 163 -6.27 -1.18 3.69
N ASP A 164 -5.48 -1.20 4.76
CA ASP A 164 -4.55 -0.14 5.16
C ASP A 164 -3.14 -0.73 5.27
N ARG A 165 -2.18 -0.13 4.57
CA ARG A 165 -0.81 -0.63 4.47
C ARG A 165 0.21 0.41 4.89
N ALA A 166 1.12 0.02 5.78
CA ALA A 166 2.17 0.89 6.27
C ALA A 166 3.34 0.95 5.28
N SER A 167 3.91 2.14 5.08
CA SER A 167 5.08 2.35 4.21
C SER A 167 6.27 2.90 4.98
N GLN A 168 6.06 3.95 5.79
CA GLN A 168 7.14 4.55 6.59
C GLN A 168 6.63 5.19 7.89
N VAL A 169 7.50 5.20 8.91
CA VAL A 169 7.38 6.05 10.09
C VAL A 169 8.52 7.07 10.14
N LEU A 170 8.20 8.30 10.53
CA LEU A 170 9.14 9.41 10.69
C LEU A 170 8.88 10.10 12.03
N ARG A 171 9.91 10.26 12.86
CA ARG A 171 9.80 11.07 14.08
C ARG A 171 9.98 12.55 13.77
N THR A 172 9.12 13.38 14.33
CA THR A 172 9.15 14.85 14.21
C THR A 172 9.97 15.47 15.34
N LYS A 173 10.28 16.78 15.22
CA LYS A 173 11.08 17.49 16.22
C LYS A 173 10.40 17.61 17.59
N ASP A 174 9.07 17.73 17.61
CA ASP A 174 8.25 17.77 18.82
C ASP A 174 8.15 16.40 19.53
N GLY A 175 8.74 15.34 18.97
CA GLY A 175 8.73 13.99 19.55
C GLY A 175 7.55 13.13 19.12
N SER A 176 6.64 13.67 18.31
CA SER A 176 5.56 12.91 17.67
C SER A 176 6.08 12.08 16.49
N TYR A 177 5.18 11.36 15.81
CA TYR A 177 5.49 10.52 14.67
C TYR A 177 4.51 10.75 13.54
N PHE A 178 5.02 10.86 12.31
CA PHE A 178 4.25 10.62 11.11
C PHE A 178 4.32 9.15 10.73
N VAL A 179 3.15 8.58 10.46
CA VAL A 179 2.99 7.30 9.78
C VAL A 179 2.43 7.59 8.40
N ILE A 180 3.13 7.13 7.36
CA ILE A 180 2.63 7.18 5.99
C ILE A 180 2.38 5.78 5.46
N GLY A 181 1.31 5.65 4.69
CA GLY A 181 0.89 4.41 4.09
C GLY A 181 -0.08 4.64 2.93
N SER A 182 -0.80 3.59 2.58
CA SER A 182 -1.90 3.64 1.63
C SER A 182 -3.15 3.08 2.29
N THR A 183 -4.31 3.70 2.05
CA THR A 183 -5.60 3.29 2.63
C THR A 183 -6.63 3.08 1.55
N SER A 184 -7.42 2.02 1.67
CA SER A 184 -8.69 1.82 0.95
C SER A 184 -9.89 1.92 1.90
N SER A 185 -9.63 2.22 3.17
CA SER A 185 -10.64 2.40 4.22
C SER A 185 -11.12 3.85 4.31
N PHE A 186 -10.30 4.80 3.86
CA PHE A 186 -10.58 6.23 3.92
C PHE A 186 -10.26 6.92 2.59
N GLY A 187 -10.82 8.11 2.38
CA GLY A 187 -10.53 8.95 1.23
C GLY A 187 -11.55 8.82 0.09
N LYS A 188 -11.19 9.35 -1.08
CA LYS A 188 -12.04 9.40 -2.27
C LYS A 188 -11.75 8.27 -3.26
N GLY A 189 -10.52 7.76 -3.24
CA GLY A 189 -9.99 6.79 -4.19
C GLY A 189 -10.28 5.35 -3.80
N ASN A 190 -9.80 4.42 -4.62
CA ASN A 190 -9.75 3.01 -4.23
C ASN A 190 -8.53 2.71 -3.35
N TYR A 191 -7.44 3.46 -3.56
CA TYR A 191 -6.39 3.66 -2.58
C TYR A 191 -6.07 5.14 -2.54
N ASP A 192 -5.86 5.70 -1.35
CA ASP A 192 -5.32 7.04 -1.16
C ASP A 192 -4.07 7.00 -0.29
N VAL A 193 -3.21 8.02 -0.44
CA VAL A 193 -2.09 8.25 0.47
C VAL A 193 -2.64 8.54 1.85
N LEU A 194 -2.29 7.73 2.85
CA LEU A 194 -2.65 7.98 4.25
C LEU A 194 -1.47 8.60 4.98
N VAL A 195 -1.68 9.73 5.65
CA VAL A 195 -0.72 10.28 6.62
C VAL A 195 -1.42 10.46 7.96
N VAL A 196 -0.81 9.93 9.02
CA VAL A 196 -1.30 10.03 10.39
C VAL A 196 -0.21 10.63 11.26
N LYS A 197 -0.57 11.64 12.06
CA LYS A 197 0.29 12.17 13.11
C LYS A 197 -0.10 11.54 14.44
N VAL A 198 0.87 10.94 15.12
CA VAL A 198 0.70 10.24 16.41
C VAL A 198 1.59 10.88 17.46
N SER A 199 1.06 11.15 18.66
CA SER A 199 1.81 11.73 19.78
C SER A 199 2.92 10.81 20.29
N SER A 200 3.79 11.32 21.16
CA SER A 200 4.84 10.53 21.83
C SER A 200 4.27 9.40 22.71
N GLU A 201 3.02 9.54 23.13
CA GLU A 201 2.26 8.62 23.98
C GLU A 201 1.43 7.61 23.17
N GLY A 202 1.43 7.71 21.84
CA GLY A 202 0.71 6.79 20.95
C GLY A 202 -0.73 7.20 20.63
N GLU A 203 -1.11 8.47 20.85
CA GLU A 203 -2.45 8.98 20.53
C GLU A 203 -2.48 9.60 19.13
N ILE A 204 -3.53 9.32 18.35
CA ILE A 204 -3.70 9.95 17.03
C ILE A 204 -4.06 11.43 17.22
N LEU A 205 -3.17 12.32 16.78
CA LEU A 205 -3.40 13.76 16.79
C LEU A 205 -4.25 14.19 15.59
N TRP A 206 -3.97 13.63 14.42
CA TRP A 206 -4.79 13.80 13.23
C TRP A 206 -4.50 12.72 12.19
N GLN A 207 -5.44 12.54 11.27
CA GLN A 207 -5.34 11.65 10.11
C GLN A 207 -5.83 12.39 8.86
N LYS A 208 -5.11 12.26 7.74
CA LYS A 208 -5.48 12.84 6.45
C LYS A 208 -5.20 11.87 5.31
N THR A 209 -6.04 11.97 4.28
CA THR A 209 -5.86 11.26 3.01
C THR A 209 -5.53 12.24 1.91
N TYR A 210 -4.63 11.86 1.01
CA TYR A 210 -4.28 12.63 -0.18
C TYR A 210 -4.42 11.73 -1.41
N GLY A 211 -5.19 12.22 -2.37
CA GLY A 211 -5.52 11.48 -3.58
C GLY A 211 -6.83 11.99 -4.13
N GLU A 212 -7.21 11.45 -5.28
CA GLU A 212 -8.50 11.75 -5.90
C GLU A 212 -9.28 10.46 -6.11
N PHE A 213 -9.89 10.26 -7.27
CA PHE A 213 -10.83 9.16 -7.48
C PHE A 213 -10.15 7.82 -7.86
N LEU A 214 -8.85 7.84 -8.16
CA LEU A 214 -8.12 6.68 -8.65
C LEU A 214 -7.32 6.03 -7.52
N ASN A 215 -6.24 5.32 -7.84
CA ASN A 215 -5.33 4.80 -6.82
C ASN A 215 -4.16 5.78 -6.64
N ASP A 216 -3.96 6.21 -5.41
CA ASP A 216 -2.85 7.04 -4.98
C ASP A 216 -2.14 6.31 -3.81
N TYR A 217 -0.85 6.02 -3.94
CA TYR A 217 -0.10 5.22 -2.96
C TYR A 217 0.98 6.04 -2.27
N GLY A 218 0.98 6.04 -0.94
CA GLY A 218 2.00 6.69 -0.12
C GLY A 218 3.21 5.78 0.08
N LEU A 219 4.41 6.27 -0.24
CA LEU A 219 5.65 5.51 -0.14
C LEU A 219 6.58 6.04 0.95
N ARG A 220 6.81 7.35 0.97
CA ARG A 220 7.81 7.97 1.84
C ARG A 220 7.39 9.36 2.32
N ILE A 221 7.86 9.71 3.51
CA ILE A 221 7.83 11.05 4.08
C ILE A 221 9.22 11.44 4.57
N ALA A 222 9.64 12.66 4.29
CA ALA A 222 10.91 13.22 4.75
C ALA A 222 10.74 14.68 5.19
N ALA A 223 11.32 15.04 6.34
CA ALA A 223 11.45 16.45 6.72
C ALA A 223 12.41 17.14 5.74
N VAL A 224 11.99 18.26 5.17
CA VAL A 224 12.80 19.08 4.26
C VAL A 224 13.28 20.33 4.98
N GLU A 225 12.40 20.93 5.78
CA GLU A 225 12.65 22.10 6.61
C GLU A 225 11.83 21.98 7.89
N ASP A 226 11.95 22.97 8.78
CA ASP A 226 11.17 23.03 10.00
C ASP A 226 9.68 23.13 9.66
N ASN A 227 8.89 22.18 10.17
CA ASN A 227 7.46 22.06 9.93
C ASN A 227 7.06 21.89 8.45
N LEU A 228 7.98 21.42 7.58
CA LEU A 228 7.73 21.16 6.17
C LEU A 228 8.26 19.78 5.76
N TYR A 229 7.36 18.94 5.25
CA TYR A 229 7.64 17.54 4.95
C TYR A 229 7.30 17.23 3.49
N GLN A 230 8.21 16.58 2.78
CA GLN A 230 7.95 16.05 1.45
C GLN A 230 7.36 14.65 1.56
N ILE A 231 6.27 14.45 0.84
CA ILE A 231 5.62 13.18 0.61
C ILE A 231 6.03 12.69 -0.78
N GLU A 232 6.43 11.43 -0.84
CA GLU A 232 6.71 10.71 -2.08
C GLU A 232 5.74 9.54 -2.21
N GLY A 233 5.15 9.40 -3.38
CA GLY A 233 4.15 8.40 -3.67
C GLY A 233 3.96 8.19 -5.16
N THR A 234 2.89 7.46 -5.52
CA THR A 234 2.42 7.37 -6.90
C THR A 234 0.97 7.79 -6.99
N LYS A 235 0.62 8.37 -8.14
CA LYS A 235 -0.74 8.76 -8.50
C LYS A 235 -1.13 8.06 -9.78
N GLN A 236 -2.24 7.34 -9.77
CA GLN A 236 -2.79 6.75 -10.97
C GLN A 236 -3.49 7.81 -11.80
N ILE A 237 -3.20 7.81 -13.10
CA ILE A 237 -3.80 8.70 -14.09
C ILE A 237 -4.35 7.84 -15.23
N CYS A 238 -5.61 8.07 -15.59
CA CYS A 238 -6.27 7.41 -16.72
C CYS A 238 -6.63 8.45 -17.78
N LYS A 239 -6.51 8.10 -19.07
CA LYS A 239 -6.88 9.02 -20.17
C LYS A 239 -8.39 9.08 -20.38
N THR A 240 -9.11 8.03 -19.99
CA THR A 240 -10.56 7.96 -20.04
C THR A 240 -11.13 7.72 -18.65
N VAL A 241 -12.40 8.08 -18.47
CA VAL A 241 -13.11 7.91 -17.18
C VAL A 241 -13.31 6.42 -16.83
N ASN A 242 -13.12 5.52 -17.81
CA ASN A 242 -13.13 4.07 -17.63
C ASN A 242 -11.72 3.56 -17.28
N VAL A 243 -11.57 3.16 -16.02
CA VAL A 243 -10.33 2.70 -15.34
C VAL A 243 -9.65 1.45 -15.93
N SER A 244 -10.07 0.95 -17.08
CA SER A 244 -9.82 -0.46 -17.40
C SER A 244 -8.57 -0.75 -18.21
N ASN A 245 -8.01 0.15 -19.03
CA ASN A 245 -6.83 -0.20 -19.86
C ASN A 245 -5.84 0.93 -20.20
N ASP A 246 -6.13 2.20 -19.94
CA ASP A 246 -5.26 3.33 -20.32
C ASP A 246 -4.64 4.07 -19.13
N CYS A 247 -4.73 3.47 -17.95
CA CYS A 247 -4.19 4.03 -16.71
C CYS A 247 -2.71 3.70 -16.55
N TYR A 248 -1.96 4.64 -16.03
CA TYR A 248 -0.57 4.46 -15.62
C TYR A 248 -0.31 5.17 -14.30
N ASP A 249 0.67 4.69 -13.55
CA ASP A 249 1.11 5.33 -12.32
C ASP A 249 2.17 6.38 -12.65
N GLN A 250 1.99 7.58 -12.12
CA GLN A 250 2.97 8.66 -12.17
C GLN A 250 3.56 8.87 -10.78
N GLU A 251 4.86 9.22 -10.71
CA GLU A 251 5.45 9.70 -9.47
C GLU A 251 4.70 10.94 -8.98
N TRP A 252 4.38 10.95 -7.69
CA TRP A 252 3.71 12.06 -7.05
C TRP A 252 4.51 12.55 -5.86
N LEU A 253 4.99 13.79 -5.99
CA LEU A 253 5.74 14.51 -4.96
C LEU A 253 4.93 15.73 -4.55
N PHE A 254 4.67 15.89 -3.25
CA PHE A 254 4.04 17.10 -2.71
C PHE A 254 4.56 17.37 -1.30
N LYS A 255 4.38 18.59 -0.81
CA LYS A 255 4.79 18.97 0.53
C LYS A 255 3.59 19.22 1.42
N ILE A 256 3.72 18.87 2.70
CA ILE A 256 2.75 19.17 3.73
C ILE A 256 3.42 19.93 4.87
N ASP A 257 2.66 20.77 5.56
CA ASP A 257 3.08 21.33 6.84
C ASP A 257 2.79 20.40 8.02
N GLU A 258 3.18 20.82 9.22
CA GLU A 258 2.97 20.11 10.48
C GLU A 258 1.50 19.74 10.77
N SER A 259 0.55 20.52 10.23
CA SER A 259 -0.90 20.26 10.37
C SER A 259 -1.45 19.34 9.29
N GLY A 260 -0.61 18.96 8.31
CA GLY A 260 -1.00 18.17 7.15
C GLY A 260 -1.70 18.98 6.07
N LEU A 261 -1.47 20.30 5.99
CA LEU A 261 -1.94 21.10 4.86
C LEU A 261 -0.90 21.07 3.74
N VAL A 262 -1.34 20.85 2.50
CA VAL A 262 -0.49 20.87 1.32
C VAL A 262 0.06 22.29 1.10
N LYS A 263 1.35 22.41 0.77
CA LYS A 263 2.06 23.66 0.46
C LYS A 263 2.54 23.71 -0.98
#